data_AF-A0A3M7EUN6-F1
#
_entry.id   AF-A0A3M7EUN6-F1
#
_cell.length_a   1.000
_cell.length_b   1.000
_cell.length_c   1.000
_cell.angle_alpha   90.00
_cell.angle_beta   90.00
_cell.angle_gamma   90.00
#
_symmetry.space_group_name_H-M   'P 1'
#
loop_
_entity.id
_entity.type
_entity.pdbx_description
1 polymer ?
#
loop_
_entity_poly.entity_id
_entity_poly.type
_entity_poly.pdbx_seq_one_letter_code
_entity_poly.pdbx_strand_id
1 'polypeptide(L)'
;MASNTVKTRVLIISDTHCAALSQEDGNVEMSQSPFTAPLPKADLLIHCGDLTQTGLMSEYLETLDMLQAIDAPVKLVIAGNHDLSLDRDFVFGHRKQHNLSEEQASFVWKQARDLWTASDGRAKLEGITFLDEGTHQISLPNGAHINIYANPYTPEFCDWAFPYELDEDCFNSPATTLKDAKFITRYPVPDRSSQAPIDIMITHGPPYKRMDKTDSGVDAGCPHLLRALMRARPLMHCFGHIHEGWGAEFVNWSDADRVATDTSTIAEWKGGKYASGMAPENGVKPVPVDSAATNERHAAYLDITANGERIAPGEQTALINAAIMDVKYRPVNAPWLVDMDLPSRS
;
A
#
# COMPACT_ATOMS: atom_id res chain seq x y z
N MET A 1 -18.34 -0.76 -25.27
CA MET A 1 -19.42 -0.17 -24.45
C MET A 1 -18.76 0.52 -23.28
N ALA A 2 -19.11 1.75 -22.95
CA ALA A 2 -18.57 2.40 -21.75
C ALA A 2 -18.91 1.51 -20.54
N SER A 3 -17.91 1.09 -19.78
CA SER A 3 -18.15 0.37 -18.53
C SER A 3 -18.92 1.30 -17.60
N ASN A 4 -20.06 0.86 -17.08
CA ASN A 4 -20.73 1.58 -16.01
C ASN A 4 -19.78 1.66 -14.82
N THR A 5 -19.67 2.85 -14.21
CA THR A 5 -18.87 3.10 -13.02
C THR A 5 -19.76 3.53 -11.86
N VAL A 6 -19.29 3.28 -10.65
CA VAL A 6 -19.91 3.70 -9.40
C VAL A 6 -18.90 4.52 -8.62
N LYS A 7 -19.32 5.70 -8.17
CA LYS A 7 -18.55 6.52 -7.24
C LYS A 7 -18.36 5.75 -5.94
N THR A 8 -17.12 5.53 -5.57
CA THR A 8 -16.70 4.79 -4.39
C THR A 8 -15.78 5.67 -3.56
N ARG A 9 -16.04 5.73 -2.25
CA ARG A 9 -15.19 6.43 -1.30
C ARG A 9 -14.25 5.44 -0.62
N VAL A 10 -12.96 5.68 -0.75
CA VAL A 10 -11.89 4.83 -0.21
C VAL A 10 -11.12 5.60 0.87
N LEU A 11 -11.04 5.05 2.06
CA LEU A 11 -10.19 5.54 3.13
C LEU A 11 -8.89 4.72 3.13
N ILE A 12 -7.74 5.38 3.18
CA ILE A 12 -6.43 4.75 3.04
C ILE A 12 -5.55 5.16 4.21
N ILE A 13 -4.95 4.17 4.85
CA ILE A 13 -4.00 4.30 5.94
C ILE A 13 -2.84 3.33 5.72
N SER A 14 -1.74 3.56 6.41
CA SER A 14 -0.56 2.69 6.46
C SER A 14 0.26 3.04 7.69
N ASP A 15 1.16 2.14 8.11
CA ASP A 15 2.15 2.44 9.15
C ASP A 15 1.49 3.01 10.40
N THR A 16 0.44 2.32 10.87
CA THR A 16 -0.27 2.74 12.09
C THR A 16 0.45 2.25 13.33
N HIS A 17 1.23 1.17 13.25
CA HIS A 17 2.04 0.65 14.35
C HIS A 17 1.25 0.59 15.68
N CYS A 18 0.05 0.00 15.65
CA CYS A 18 -0.88 -0.09 16.77
C CYS A 18 -1.48 1.23 17.29
N ALA A 19 -1.34 2.35 16.57
CA ALA A 19 -1.90 3.63 17.01
C ALA A 19 -3.43 3.55 17.14
N ALA A 20 -3.91 3.89 18.33
CA ALA A 20 -5.34 4.03 18.60
C ALA A 20 -5.89 5.34 18.02
N LEU A 21 -7.18 5.34 17.63
CA LEU A 21 -7.89 6.54 17.17
C LEU A 21 -8.33 7.47 18.32
N SER A 22 -8.37 6.96 19.55
CA SER A 22 -8.71 7.69 20.76
C SER A 22 -7.47 7.89 21.62
N GLN A 23 -7.30 9.10 22.16
CA GLN A 23 -6.22 9.40 23.10
C GLN A 23 -6.75 9.29 24.52
N GLU A 24 -6.38 8.24 25.24
CA GLU A 24 -6.81 8.04 26.64
C GLU A 24 -6.05 8.94 27.63
N ASP A 25 -4.88 9.48 27.25
CA ASP A 25 -3.90 10.00 28.21
C ASP A 25 -3.73 11.52 28.25
N GLY A 26 -4.78 12.32 28.02
CA GLY A 26 -4.83 13.75 28.40
C GLY A 26 -3.66 14.64 27.93
N ASN A 27 -2.85 14.18 26.99
CA ASN A 27 -1.60 14.80 26.58
C ASN A 27 -1.91 15.79 25.46
N VAL A 28 -2.12 17.05 25.85
CA VAL A 28 -2.69 18.13 25.02
C VAL A 28 -1.87 18.40 23.73
N GLU A 29 -0.60 18.02 23.67
CA GLU A 29 0.22 18.21 22.45
C GLU A 29 -0.13 17.24 21.31
N MET A 30 -0.68 16.05 21.60
CA MET A 30 -1.10 15.08 20.59
C MET A 30 -2.55 15.26 20.14
N SER A 31 -3.31 16.18 20.77
CA SER A 31 -4.76 16.36 20.57
C SER A 31 -5.15 17.05 19.25
N GLN A 32 -4.22 17.19 18.30
CA GLN A 32 -4.46 17.84 17.00
C GLN A 32 -4.15 16.95 15.80
N SER A 33 -3.86 15.65 16.03
CA SER A 33 -3.66 14.73 14.90
C SER A 33 -4.98 14.51 14.15
N PRO A 34 -4.98 14.61 12.81
CA PRO A 34 -6.12 14.24 11.99
C PRO A 34 -6.41 12.73 12.02
N PHE A 35 -5.49 11.89 12.50
CA PHE A 35 -5.76 10.47 12.76
C PHE A 35 -6.47 10.28 14.11
N THR A 36 -7.73 10.70 14.18
CA THR A 36 -8.54 10.60 15.41
C THR A 36 -10.00 10.29 15.12
N ALA A 37 -10.65 9.56 16.03
CA ALA A 37 -12.05 9.20 15.87
C ALA A 37 -12.99 10.41 16.06
N PRO A 38 -14.11 10.48 15.32
CA PRO A 38 -14.49 9.57 14.25
C PRO A 38 -13.70 9.87 12.97
N LEU A 39 -13.22 8.83 12.28
CA LEU A 39 -12.75 8.95 10.91
C LEU A 39 -13.94 9.05 9.94
N PRO A 40 -13.76 9.67 8.76
CA PRO A 40 -14.84 9.81 7.79
C PRO A 40 -15.30 8.44 7.27
N LYS A 41 -16.61 8.30 7.06
CA LYS A 41 -17.22 7.09 6.48
C LYS A 41 -16.66 6.82 5.08
N ALA A 42 -16.45 5.55 4.77
CA ALA A 42 -16.00 5.10 3.46
C ALA A 42 -16.73 3.83 3.02
N ASP A 43 -16.74 3.56 1.71
CA ASP A 43 -17.21 2.28 1.16
C ASP A 43 -16.15 1.18 1.31
N LEU A 44 -14.88 1.59 1.37
CA LEU A 44 -13.72 0.72 1.45
C LEU A 44 -12.63 1.36 2.32
N LEU A 45 -12.04 0.59 3.23
CA LEU A 45 -10.79 0.92 3.93
C LEU A 45 -9.64 0.08 3.37
N ILE A 46 -8.48 0.68 3.15
CA ILE A 46 -7.23 0.00 2.80
C ILE A 46 -6.15 0.33 3.83
N HIS A 47 -5.48 -0.69 4.38
CA HIS A 47 -4.25 -0.55 5.18
C HIS A 47 -3.05 -1.13 4.44
N CYS A 48 -2.03 -0.30 4.17
CA CYS A 48 -0.90 -0.66 3.30
C CYS A 48 0.30 -1.28 4.06
N GLY A 49 0.05 -2.04 5.13
CA GLY A 49 1.12 -2.67 5.92
C GLY A 49 1.59 -1.86 7.12
N ASP A 50 2.50 -2.46 7.89
CA ASP A 50 2.92 -2.01 9.22
C ASP A 50 1.73 -1.76 10.14
N LEU A 51 0.97 -2.85 10.27
CA LEU A 51 -0.17 -2.95 11.18
C LEU A 51 0.33 -2.82 12.63
N THR A 52 1.48 -3.42 12.91
CA THR A 52 2.04 -3.57 14.26
C THR A 52 3.42 -2.93 14.42
N GLN A 53 3.96 -2.98 15.65
CA GLN A 53 5.35 -2.62 15.90
C GLN A 53 6.29 -3.80 15.70
N THR A 54 5.91 -5.01 16.10
CA THR A 54 6.79 -6.19 16.05
C THR A 54 6.04 -7.50 15.78
N GLY A 55 4.80 -7.44 15.31
CA GLY A 55 4.00 -8.61 14.98
C GLY A 55 3.56 -9.43 16.20
N LEU A 56 3.41 -8.81 17.38
CA LEU A 56 2.89 -9.53 18.55
C LEU A 56 1.38 -9.75 18.44
N MET A 57 0.89 -10.83 19.05
CA MET A 57 -0.56 -11.12 19.04
C MET A 57 -1.39 -10.02 19.71
N SER A 58 -0.90 -9.40 20.79
CA SER A 58 -1.58 -8.27 21.43
C SER A 58 -1.67 -7.05 20.50
N GLU A 59 -0.61 -6.78 19.74
CA GLU A 59 -0.54 -5.68 18.78
C GLU A 59 -1.54 -5.87 17.62
N TYR A 60 -1.70 -7.09 17.12
CA TYR A 60 -2.75 -7.36 16.14
C TYR A 60 -4.16 -7.21 16.71
N LEU A 61 -4.39 -7.55 17.98
CA LEU A 61 -5.69 -7.35 18.61
C LEU A 61 -6.01 -5.86 18.75
N GLU A 62 -5.04 -5.04 19.15
CA GLU A 62 -5.16 -3.57 19.18
C GLU A 62 -5.43 -3.01 17.78
N THR A 63 -4.74 -3.52 16.77
CA THR A 63 -4.98 -3.14 15.37
C THR A 63 -6.39 -3.49 14.92
N LEU A 64 -6.88 -4.69 15.25
CA LEU A 64 -8.24 -5.10 14.92
C LEU A 64 -9.29 -4.25 15.65
N ASP A 65 -9.05 -3.86 16.90
CA ASP A 65 -9.90 -2.91 17.62
C ASP A 65 -9.96 -1.55 16.91
N MET A 66 -8.81 -1.02 16.50
CA MET A 66 -8.71 0.22 15.73
C MET A 66 -9.47 0.12 14.40
N LEU A 67 -9.25 -0.95 13.64
CA LEU A 67 -9.91 -1.17 12.35
C LEU A 67 -11.43 -1.28 12.54
N GLN A 68 -11.91 -2.03 13.54
CA GLN A 68 -13.32 -2.20 13.84
C GLN A 68 -14.03 -0.86 14.09
N ALA A 69 -13.36 0.09 14.76
CA ALA A 69 -13.90 1.41 15.05
C ALA A 69 -14.11 2.29 13.80
N ILE A 70 -13.55 1.93 12.65
CA ILE A 70 -13.68 2.68 11.39
C ILE A 70 -14.95 2.24 10.64
N ASP A 71 -15.80 3.24 10.33
CA ASP A 71 -17.05 3.06 9.59
C ASP A 71 -16.80 2.85 8.07
N ALA A 72 -16.41 1.62 7.74
CA ALA A 72 -16.29 1.11 6.38
C ALA A 72 -16.79 -0.35 6.31
N PRO A 73 -17.68 -0.71 5.38
CA PRO A 73 -18.25 -2.05 5.32
C PRO A 73 -17.28 -3.12 4.80
N VAL A 74 -16.24 -2.71 4.07
CA VAL A 74 -15.16 -3.58 3.59
C VAL A 74 -13.83 -2.98 4.02
N LYS A 75 -12.96 -3.81 4.60
CA LYS A 75 -11.62 -3.41 5.06
C LYS A 75 -10.60 -4.39 4.50
N LEU A 76 -9.61 -3.87 3.78
CA LEU A 76 -8.55 -4.65 3.15
C LEU A 76 -7.22 -4.28 3.80
N VAL A 77 -6.42 -5.29 4.13
CA VAL A 77 -5.11 -5.08 4.74
C VAL A 77 -4.05 -5.94 4.05
N ILE A 78 -2.84 -5.42 3.94
CA ILE A 78 -1.63 -6.22 3.69
C ILE A 78 -0.73 -6.14 4.91
N ALA A 79 0.23 -7.05 5.02
CA ALA A 79 1.32 -6.93 5.99
C ALA A 79 2.37 -5.90 5.52
N GLY A 80 3.17 -5.41 6.47
CA GLY A 80 4.44 -4.73 6.22
C GLY A 80 5.60 -5.39 6.95
N ASN A 81 6.77 -4.75 6.94
CA ASN A 81 7.99 -5.33 7.49
C ASN A 81 8.00 -5.43 9.02
N HIS A 82 7.12 -4.71 9.73
CA HIS A 82 6.95 -4.82 11.18
C HIS A 82 6.05 -5.99 11.59
N ASP A 83 5.29 -6.59 10.67
CA ASP A 83 4.35 -7.66 10.96
C ASP A 83 5.03 -9.04 11.02
N LEU A 84 6.06 -9.14 11.88
CA LEU A 84 7.07 -10.20 11.88
C LEU A 84 6.51 -11.63 11.88
N SER A 85 5.49 -11.87 12.69
CA SER A 85 4.90 -13.20 12.86
C SER A 85 4.04 -13.64 11.68
N LEU A 86 3.68 -12.73 10.75
CA LEU A 86 2.99 -13.09 9.51
C LEU A 86 3.94 -13.63 8.44
N ASP A 87 5.24 -13.31 8.54
CA ASP A 87 6.28 -13.86 7.66
C ASP A 87 6.83 -15.17 8.23
N ARG A 88 6.52 -16.25 7.53
CA ARG A 88 7.00 -17.59 7.88
C ARG A 88 8.53 -17.66 7.87
N ASP A 89 9.16 -17.12 6.84
CA ASP A 89 10.60 -17.30 6.64
C ASP A 89 11.38 -16.46 7.66
N PHE A 90 10.86 -15.27 8.01
CA PHE A 90 11.36 -14.49 9.13
C PHE A 90 11.29 -15.28 10.46
N VAL A 91 10.11 -15.79 10.84
CA VAL A 91 9.92 -16.53 12.10
C VAL A 91 10.86 -17.75 12.19
N PHE A 92 10.97 -18.52 11.12
CA PHE A 92 11.82 -19.72 11.11
C PHE A 92 13.32 -19.37 11.05
N GLY A 93 13.71 -18.33 10.33
CA GLY A 93 15.07 -17.81 10.26
C GLY A 93 15.58 -17.32 11.62
N HIS A 94 14.70 -16.69 12.41
CA HIS A 94 15.02 -16.07 13.69
C HIS A 94 14.79 -16.96 14.91
N ARG A 95 14.27 -18.17 14.74
CA ARG A 95 13.91 -19.08 15.85
C ARG A 95 15.03 -19.29 16.87
N LYS A 96 16.30 -19.34 16.43
CA LYS A 96 17.44 -19.56 17.34
C LYS A 96 17.70 -18.34 18.21
N GLN A 97 17.57 -17.13 17.65
CA GLN A 97 17.75 -15.88 18.38
C GLN A 97 16.67 -15.73 19.47
N HIS A 98 15.45 -16.20 19.19
CA HIS A 98 14.32 -16.20 20.13
C HIS A 98 14.19 -17.46 21.00
N ASN A 99 15.16 -18.39 20.95
CA ASN A 99 15.12 -19.67 21.68
C ASN A 99 13.84 -20.50 21.44
N LEU A 100 13.31 -20.48 20.21
CA LEU A 100 12.13 -21.24 19.81
C LEU A 100 12.51 -22.61 19.21
N SER A 101 11.79 -23.64 19.63
CA SER A 101 11.72 -24.90 18.89
C SER A 101 11.01 -24.70 17.55
N GLU A 102 11.15 -25.67 16.65
CA GLU A 102 10.45 -25.64 15.36
C GLU A 102 8.93 -25.65 15.52
N GLU A 103 8.41 -26.42 16.50
CA GLU A 103 6.98 -26.47 16.83
C GLU A 103 6.48 -25.13 17.36
N GLN A 104 7.27 -24.46 18.21
CA GLN A 104 6.93 -23.13 18.72
C GLN A 104 6.95 -22.07 17.62
N ALA A 105 7.94 -22.09 16.73
CA ALA A 105 7.99 -21.20 15.57
C ALA A 105 6.79 -21.41 14.64
N SER A 106 6.44 -22.67 14.36
CA SER A 106 5.24 -23.02 13.59
C SER A 106 3.96 -22.51 14.25
N PHE A 107 3.84 -22.64 15.57
CA PHE A 107 2.70 -22.15 16.34
C PHE A 107 2.58 -20.63 16.28
N VAL A 108 3.68 -19.88 16.47
CA VAL A 108 3.69 -18.40 16.39
C VAL A 108 3.17 -17.92 15.04
N TRP A 109 3.76 -18.44 13.96
CA TRP A 109 3.36 -18.07 12.60
C TRP A 109 1.90 -18.46 12.31
N LYS A 110 1.51 -19.70 12.65
CA LYS A 110 0.15 -20.18 12.41
C LYS A 110 -0.88 -19.38 13.19
N GLN A 111 -0.61 -19.05 14.45
CA GLN A 111 -1.52 -18.28 15.29
C GLN A 111 -1.77 -16.88 14.72
N ALA A 112 -0.72 -16.19 14.27
CA ALA A 112 -0.85 -14.92 13.60
C ALA A 112 -1.65 -15.07 12.29
N ARG A 113 -1.30 -16.04 11.43
CA ARG A 113 -2.01 -16.29 10.17
C ARG A 113 -3.49 -16.63 10.38
N ASP A 114 -3.82 -17.46 11.36
CA ASP A 114 -5.19 -17.86 11.64
C ASP A 114 -6.05 -16.66 12.08
N LEU A 115 -5.50 -15.76 12.92
CA LEU A 115 -6.21 -14.55 13.36
C LEU A 115 -6.72 -13.72 12.16
N TRP A 116 -5.89 -13.59 11.14
CA TRP A 116 -6.13 -12.76 9.96
C TRP A 116 -6.86 -13.47 8.82
N THR A 117 -6.67 -14.78 8.65
CA THR A 117 -7.08 -15.49 7.42
C THR A 117 -8.02 -16.67 7.64
N ALA A 118 -8.11 -17.22 8.85
CA ALA A 118 -9.04 -18.33 9.11
C ALA A 118 -10.49 -17.86 8.97
N SER A 119 -11.39 -18.76 8.55
CA SER A 119 -12.82 -18.44 8.38
C SER A 119 -13.51 -18.04 9.67
N ASP A 120 -13.02 -18.53 10.81
CA ASP A 120 -13.41 -18.22 12.17
C ASP A 120 -12.42 -17.29 12.88
N GLY A 121 -11.40 -16.80 12.16
CA GLY A 121 -10.46 -15.79 12.63
C GLY A 121 -11.16 -14.44 12.86
N ARG A 122 -10.71 -13.71 13.88
CA ARG A 122 -11.33 -12.43 14.29
C ARG A 122 -11.45 -11.45 13.13
N ALA A 123 -10.40 -11.29 12.32
CA ALA A 123 -10.42 -10.37 11.18
C ALA A 123 -11.60 -10.66 10.24
N LYS A 124 -11.80 -11.94 9.90
CA LYS A 124 -12.88 -12.33 8.98
C LYS A 124 -14.27 -12.11 9.58
N LEU A 125 -14.43 -12.39 10.87
CA LEU A 125 -15.68 -12.16 11.60
C LEU A 125 -16.05 -10.66 11.68
N GLU A 126 -15.05 -9.77 11.65
CA GLU A 126 -15.22 -8.32 11.73
C GLU A 126 -15.21 -7.63 10.35
N GLY A 127 -15.31 -8.40 9.26
CA GLY A 127 -15.38 -7.85 7.90
C GLY A 127 -14.05 -7.34 7.35
N ILE A 128 -12.93 -7.77 7.95
CA ILE A 128 -11.57 -7.44 7.53
C ILE A 128 -11.02 -8.60 6.68
N THR A 129 -10.42 -8.26 5.55
CA THR A 129 -9.81 -9.22 4.64
C THR A 129 -8.33 -8.94 4.52
N PHE A 130 -7.52 -9.90 4.96
CA PHE A 130 -6.08 -9.91 4.73
C PHE A 130 -5.79 -10.36 3.29
N LEU A 131 -4.98 -9.60 2.56
CA LEU A 131 -4.60 -9.87 1.18
C LEU A 131 -3.16 -10.41 1.14
N ASP A 132 -3.01 -11.66 0.73
CA ASP A 132 -1.70 -12.22 0.38
C ASP A 132 -1.17 -11.61 -0.93
N GLU A 133 0.10 -11.86 -1.26
CA GLU A 133 0.69 -11.40 -2.52
C GLU A 133 -0.14 -11.88 -3.73
N GLY A 134 -0.40 -10.98 -4.67
CA GLY A 134 -1.00 -11.29 -5.97
C GLY A 134 -2.26 -10.49 -6.28
N THR A 135 -3.07 -11.03 -7.19
CA THR A 135 -4.28 -10.36 -7.69
C THR A 135 -5.53 -10.85 -6.98
N HIS A 136 -6.39 -9.90 -6.57
CA HIS A 136 -7.63 -10.14 -5.83
C HIS A 136 -8.80 -9.46 -6.52
N GLN A 137 -9.97 -10.07 -6.48
CA GLN A 137 -11.22 -9.50 -7.00
C GLN A 137 -12.20 -9.29 -5.86
N ILE A 138 -12.55 -8.04 -5.61
CA ILE A 138 -13.38 -7.64 -4.46
C ILE A 138 -14.66 -6.97 -4.97
N SER A 139 -15.81 -7.47 -4.52
CA SER A 139 -17.10 -6.81 -4.72
C SER A 139 -17.45 -5.98 -3.50
N LEU A 140 -17.82 -4.72 -3.72
CA LEU A 140 -18.25 -3.81 -2.66
C LEU A 140 -19.78 -3.74 -2.57
N PRO A 141 -20.34 -3.46 -1.37
CA PRO A 141 -21.79 -3.31 -1.19
C PRO A 141 -22.43 -2.19 -2.01
N ASN A 142 -21.66 -1.17 -2.40
CA ASN A 142 -22.15 -0.08 -3.27
C ASN A 142 -22.30 -0.51 -4.74
N GLY A 143 -21.93 -1.75 -5.09
CA GLY A 143 -22.01 -2.31 -6.45
C GLY A 143 -20.73 -2.19 -7.27
N ALA A 144 -19.67 -1.58 -6.73
CA ALA A 144 -18.36 -1.57 -7.37
C ALA A 144 -17.69 -2.96 -7.31
N HIS A 145 -16.90 -3.26 -8.33
CA HIS A 145 -16.07 -4.45 -8.41
C HIS A 145 -14.65 -4.06 -8.78
N ILE A 146 -13.69 -4.48 -7.97
CA ILE A 146 -12.32 -3.96 -8.00
C ILE A 146 -11.34 -5.12 -8.22
N ASN A 147 -10.44 -4.98 -9.19
CA ASN A 147 -9.24 -5.81 -9.29
C ASN A 147 -8.10 -5.13 -8.54
N ILE A 148 -7.54 -5.83 -7.56
CA ILE A 148 -6.49 -5.33 -6.69
C ILE A 148 -5.22 -6.14 -6.92
N TYR A 149 -4.07 -5.48 -6.97
CA TYR A 149 -2.78 -6.16 -6.82
C TYR A 149 -2.20 -5.82 -5.44
N ALA A 150 -1.83 -6.83 -4.66
CA ALA A 150 -1.28 -6.69 -3.32
C ALA A 150 0.14 -7.26 -3.25
N ASN A 151 1.07 -6.58 -2.58
CA ASN A 151 2.41 -7.12 -2.28
C ASN A 151 2.96 -6.52 -0.97
N PRO A 152 3.25 -7.32 0.06
CA PRO A 152 3.74 -6.83 1.35
C PRO A 152 5.25 -6.58 1.38
N TYR A 153 5.99 -7.02 0.35
CA TYR A 153 7.44 -7.06 0.41
C TYR A 153 8.10 -5.71 0.10
N THR A 154 9.25 -5.47 0.72
CA THR A 154 10.09 -4.29 0.50
C THR A 154 11.54 -4.67 0.22
N PRO A 155 12.32 -3.81 -0.48
CA PRO A 155 13.75 -4.06 -0.63
C PRO A 155 14.41 -4.10 0.75
N GLU A 156 15.26 -5.10 0.98
CA GLU A 156 15.83 -5.39 2.29
C GLU A 156 16.48 -4.13 2.90
N PHE A 157 16.02 -3.79 4.09
CA PHE A 157 16.58 -2.77 4.94
C PHE A 157 16.38 -3.19 6.38
N CYS A 158 17.49 -3.38 7.10
CA CYS A 158 17.47 -4.01 8.42
C CYS A 158 16.87 -5.43 8.39
N ASP A 159 17.09 -6.20 9.45
CA ASP A 159 16.66 -7.59 9.56
C ASP A 159 15.17 -7.65 9.96
N TRP A 160 14.28 -7.28 9.02
CA TRP A 160 12.82 -7.24 9.20
C TRP A 160 12.09 -8.25 8.29
N ALA A 161 10.79 -8.40 8.49
CA ALA A 161 9.97 -9.34 7.72
C ALA A 161 9.67 -8.85 6.30
N PHE A 162 9.28 -9.79 5.44
CA PHE A 162 8.99 -9.59 4.02
C PHE A 162 10.11 -8.89 3.21
N PRO A 163 11.41 -9.24 3.39
CA PRO A 163 12.47 -8.66 2.58
C PRO A 163 12.57 -9.32 1.19
N TYR A 164 13.10 -8.59 0.22
CA TYR A 164 13.81 -9.15 -0.95
C TYR A 164 15.08 -8.37 -1.20
N GLU A 165 16.06 -9.01 -1.83
CA GLU A 165 17.36 -8.39 -2.10
C GLU A 165 17.24 -7.21 -3.08
N LEU A 166 18.18 -6.25 -3.02
CA LEU A 166 18.15 -5.06 -3.90
C LEU A 166 18.21 -5.38 -5.41
N ASP A 167 18.67 -6.58 -5.78
CA ASP A 167 18.71 -7.08 -7.15
C ASP A 167 17.57 -8.06 -7.47
N GLU A 168 16.62 -8.30 -6.56
CA GLU A 168 15.48 -9.18 -6.76
C GLU A 168 14.24 -8.42 -7.24
N ASP A 169 13.53 -9.02 -8.20
CA ASP A 169 12.31 -8.49 -8.81
C ASP A 169 11.11 -9.36 -8.45
N CYS A 170 10.28 -8.84 -7.54
CA CYS A 170 9.02 -9.46 -7.11
C CYS A 170 7.77 -8.93 -7.86
N PHE A 171 7.92 -8.12 -8.92
CA PHE A 171 6.79 -7.49 -9.62
C PHE A 171 6.69 -7.80 -11.12
N ASN A 172 7.82 -8.00 -11.81
CA ASN A 172 7.87 -8.11 -13.26
C ASN A 172 8.06 -9.54 -13.71
N SER A 173 7.58 -9.92 -14.90
CA SER A 173 7.84 -11.24 -15.49
C SER A 173 9.29 -11.36 -16.01
N PRO A 174 9.80 -12.56 -16.34
CA PRO A 174 11.12 -12.69 -16.95
C PRO A 174 11.29 -11.91 -18.26
N ALA A 175 10.19 -11.62 -18.96
CA ALA A 175 10.19 -10.82 -20.19
C ALA A 175 10.30 -9.30 -19.94
N THR A 176 10.00 -8.86 -18.73
CA THR A 176 9.89 -7.43 -18.38
C THR A 176 10.78 -7.02 -17.21
N THR A 177 11.46 -7.96 -16.54
CA THR A 177 12.45 -7.66 -15.50
C THR A 177 13.65 -6.89 -16.05
N LEU A 178 14.35 -6.16 -15.19
CA LEU A 178 15.61 -5.49 -15.54
C LEU A 178 16.70 -6.55 -15.78
N LYS A 179 17.62 -6.26 -16.71
CA LYS A 179 18.54 -7.26 -17.30
C LYS A 179 19.43 -7.97 -16.27
N ASP A 180 19.85 -7.24 -15.25
CA ASP A 180 20.75 -7.67 -14.18
C ASP A 180 20.01 -8.01 -12.87
N ALA A 181 18.68 -8.09 -12.91
CA ALA A 181 17.86 -8.45 -11.77
C ALA A 181 17.51 -9.95 -11.73
N LYS A 182 17.36 -10.50 -10.53
CA LYS A 182 16.89 -11.85 -10.27
C LYS A 182 15.37 -11.84 -10.15
N PHE A 183 14.68 -12.42 -11.11
CA PHE A 183 13.24 -12.63 -11.02
C PHE A 183 12.90 -13.63 -9.89
N ILE A 184 12.04 -13.23 -8.95
CA ILE A 184 11.58 -14.09 -7.85
C ILE A 184 10.05 -14.16 -7.72
N THR A 185 9.30 -13.31 -8.44
CA THR A 185 7.84 -13.22 -8.25
C THR A 185 7.12 -14.51 -8.63
N ARG A 186 6.14 -14.87 -7.81
CA ARG A 186 5.14 -15.90 -8.13
C ARG A 186 3.91 -15.31 -8.81
N TYR A 187 3.68 -14.01 -8.61
CA TYR A 187 2.49 -13.29 -9.03
C TYR A 187 2.91 -11.99 -9.72
N PRO A 188 3.42 -12.05 -10.97
CA PRO A 188 3.82 -10.86 -11.68
C PRO A 188 2.62 -9.91 -11.86
N VAL A 189 2.86 -8.61 -11.77
CA VAL A 189 1.85 -7.58 -11.96
C VAL A 189 1.27 -7.69 -13.39
N PRO A 190 -0.05 -7.83 -13.55
CA PRO A 190 -0.67 -7.86 -14.86
C PRO A 190 -0.49 -6.54 -15.63
N ASP A 191 -0.28 -6.65 -16.94
CA ASP A 191 -0.24 -5.50 -17.84
C ASP A 191 -1.62 -4.84 -17.92
N ARG A 192 -1.64 -3.54 -18.25
CA ARG A 192 -2.90 -2.80 -18.46
C ARG A 192 -3.81 -3.40 -19.53
N SER A 193 -3.25 -4.16 -20.47
CA SER A 193 -3.98 -4.82 -21.57
C SER A 193 -4.47 -6.22 -21.21
N SER A 194 -4.25 -6.66 -19.96
CA SER A 194 -4.79 -7.93 -19.48
C SER A 194 -6.32 -7.91 -19.45
N GLN A 195 -6.93 -9.10 -19.36
CA GLN A 195 -8.40 -9.24 -19.30
C GLN A 195 -8.99 -8.67 -18.00
N ALA A 196 -8.17 -8.52 -16.97
CA ALA A 196 -8.54 -7.96 -15.67
C ALA A 196 -7.46 -6.96 -15.25
N PRO A 197 -7.47 -5.74 -15.84
CA PRO A 197 -6.52 -4.70 -15.47
C PRO A 197 -6.69 -4.35 -13.99
N ILE A 198 -5.59 -3.99 -13.34
CA ILE A 198 -5.58 -3.62 -11.93
C ILE A 198 -6.19 -2.23 -11.78
N ASP A 199 -7.20 -2.10 -10.93
CA ASP A 199 -7.82 -0.82 -10.62
C ASP A 199 -7.05 -0.11 -9.50
N ILE A 200 -6.68 -0.88 -8.45
CA ILE A 200 -5.94 -0.40 -7.28
C ILE A 200 -4.73 -1.31 -7.03
N MET A 201 -3.55 -0.72 -6.92
CA MET A 201 -2.35 -1.43 -6.44
C MET A 201 -2.10 -1.07 -4.97
N ILE A 202 -1.75 -2.06 -4.17
CA ILE A 202 -1.42 -1.92 -2.75
C ILE A 202 -0.05 -2.56 -2.56
N THR A 203 0.95 -1.76 -2.20
CA THR A 203 2.26 -2.28 -1.79
C THR A 203 2.62 -1.71 -0.44
N HIS A 204 3.48 -2.38 0.31
CA HIS A 204 3.94 -1.79 1.56
C HIS A 204 4.92 -0.63 1.28
N GLY A 205 5.97 -0.90 0.50
CA GLY A 205 6.96 0.10 0.12
C GLY A 205 6.60 0.96 -1.11
N PRO A 206 7.26 2.12 -1.28
CA PRO A 206 7.03 3.02 -2.41
C PRO A 206 7.74 2.60 -3.70
N PRO A 207 7.27 3.05 -4.89
CA PRO A 207 8.02 2.96 -6.12
C PRO A 207 9.23 3.90 -6.11
N TYR A 208 10.31 3.52 -6.82
CA TYR A 208 11.53 4.32 -6.89
C TYR A 208 11.26 5.77 -7.30
N LYS A 209 11.91 6.69 -6.58
CA LYS A 209 11.81 8.14 -6.73
C LYS A 209 10.46 8.74 -6.37
N ARG A 210 9.43 7.99 -5.98
CA ARG A 210 8.08 8.50 -5.72
C ARG A 210 7.76 8.41 -4.23
N MET A 211 7.76 9.56 -3.54
CA MET A 211 7.47 9.64 -2.10
C MET A 211 8.31 8.65 -1.26
N ASP A 212 9.56 8.42 -1.69
CA ASP A 212 10.45 7.36 -1.21
C ASP A 212 11.75 7.89 -0.58
N LYS A 213 11.83 9.21 -0.39
CA LYS A 213 13.04 9.85 0.11
C LYS A 213 13.04 9.86 1.63
N THR A 214 14.03 9.23 2.22
CA THR A 214 14.24 9.20 3.68
C THR A 214 14.82 10.52 4.20
N ASP A 215 14.79 10.72 5.52
CA ASP A 215 15.45 11.85 6.20
C ASP A 215 16.97 11.86 6.00
N SER A 216 17.58 10.69 5.75
CA SER A 216 18.99 10.56 5.37
C SER A 216 19.28 10.91 3.91
N GLY A 217 18.24 11.23 3.12
CA GLY A 217 18.33 11.62 1.72
C GLY A 217 18.48 10.47 0.73
N VAL A 218 18.23 9.23 1.17
CA VAL A 218 18.29 8.01 0.34
C VAL A 218 16.95 7.79 -0.35
N ASP A 219 16.99 7.41 -1.63
CA ASP A 219 15.81 6.95 -2.36
C ASP A 219 15.59 5.46 -2.06
N ALA A 220 14.66 5.15 -1.17
CA ALA A 220 14.40 3.79 -0.70
C ALA A 220 13.44 3.00 -1.61
N GLY A 221 12.82 3.67 -2.60
CA GLY A 221 11.77 3.06 -3.40
C GLY A 221 12.28 2.01 -4.38
N CYS A 222 11.41 1.08 -4.75
CA CYS A 222 11.78 -0.05 -5.58
C CYS A 222 11.75 0.30 -7.09
N PRO A 223 12.86 0.11 -7.84
CA PRO A 223 12.89 0.38 -9.28
C PRO A 223 12.02 -0.61 -10.07
N HIS A 224 11.95 -1.86 -9.61
CA HIS A 224 11.11 -2.91 -10.18
C HIS A 224 9.63 -2.58 -10.05
N LEU A 225 9.22 -2.02 -8.90
CA LEU A 225 7.86 -1.57 -8.66
C LEU A 225 7.48 -0.41 -9.59
N LEU A 226 8.34 0.61 -9.74
CA LEU A 226 8.07 1.72 -10.67
C LEU A 226 7.91 1.19 -12.12
N ARG A 227 8.74 0.23 -12.52
CA ARG A 227 8.66 -0.40 -13.84
C ARG A 227 7.36 -1.19 -14.03
N ALA A 228 6.93 -1.94 -13.02
CA ALA A 228 5.66 -2.66 -13.05
C ALA A 228 4.47 -1.69 -13.10
N LEU A 229 4.53 -0.62 -12.32
CA LEU A 229 3.53 0.45 -12.28
C LEU A 229 3.36 1.12 -13.66
N MET A 230 4.46 1.42 -14.36
CA MET A 230 4.43 1.94 -15.74
C MET A 230 3.68 1.04 -16.72
N ARG A 231 3.73 -0.28 -16.49
CA ARG A 231 3.10 -1.28 -17.37
C ARG A 231 1.64 -1.53 -17.01
N ALA A 232 1.33 -1.58 -15.71
CA ALA A 232 0.00 -1.86 -15.17
C ALA A 232 -0.93 -0.63 -15.18
N ARG A 233 -0.38 0.55 -14.86
CA ARG A 233 -1.08 1.84 -14.79
C ARG A 233 -2.46 1.76 -14.13
N PRO A 234 -2.51 1.34 -12.84
CA PRO A 234 -3.76 1.35 -12.09
C PRO A 234 -4.30 2.77 -11.95
N LEU A 235 -5.57 2.91 -11.60
CA LEU A 235 -6.15 4.22 -11.29
C LEU A 235 -5.47 4.80 -10.04
N MET A 236 -5.19 3.94 -9.06
CA MET A 236 -4.57 4.31 -7.80
C MET A 236 -3.53 3.28 -7.38
N HIS A 237 -2.40 3.75 -6.86
CA HIS A 237 -1.44 2.93 -6.12
C HIS A 237 -1.22 3.55 -4.75
N CYS A 238 -1.56 2.79 -3.71
CA CYS A 238 -1.40 3.20 -2.33
C CYS A 238 -0.35 2.35 -1.62
N PHE A 239 0.42 3.00 -0.75
CA PHE A 239 1.55 2.43 -0.03
C PHE A 239 1.88 3.24 1.23
N GLY A 240 2.95 2.86 1.93
CA GLY A 240 3.45 3.51 3.13
C GLY A 240 4.96 3.34 3.29
N HIS A 241 5.39 2.82 4.45
CA HIS A 241 6.76 2.46 4.84
C HIS A 241 7.72 3.64 5.03
N ILE A 242 7.72 4.60 4.11
CA ILE A 242 8.56 5.81 4.19
C ILE A 242 7.72 6.95 4.77
N HIS A 243 7.81 7.13 6.09
CA HIS A 243 6.99 8.08 6.87
C HIS A 243 7.15 9.53 6.41
N GLU A 244 8.37 9.93 6.06
CA GLU A 244 8.73 11.24 5.50
C GLU A 244 8.03 11.54 4.17
N GLY A 245 7.66 10.48 3.45
CA GLY A 245 7.07 10.55 2.14
C GLY A 245 5.55 10.76 2.15
N TRP A 246 4.90 10.88 3.31
CA TRP A 246 3.45 11.04 3.38
C TRP A 246 2.96 12.13 2.43
N GLY A 247 1.97 11.79 1.60
CA GLY A 247 1.50 12.67 0.55
C GLY A 247 0.77 11.94 -0.57
N ALA A 248 0.37 12.71 -1.58
CA ALA A 248 -0.15 12.15 -2.82
C ALA A 248 0.36 12.94 -4.02
N GLU A 249 0.43 12.26 -5.17
CA GLU A 249 0.82 12.85 -6.44
C GLU A 249 0.15 12.12 -7.61
N PHE A 250 0.00 12.83 -8.71
CA PHE A 250 -0.37 12.23 -10.00
C PHE A 250 0.87 11.98 -10.83
N VAL A 251 0.95 10.81 -11.44
CA VAL A 251 1.93 10.52 -12.49
C VAL A 251 1.22 10.51 -13.84
N ASN A 252 1.71 11.34 -14.75
CA ASN A 252 1.27 11.40 -16.13
C ASN A 252 2.23 10.57 -16.98
N TRP A 253 1.76 9.44 -17.49
CA TRP A 253 2.57 8.50 -18.26
C TRP A 253 2.73 8.96 -19.71
N SER A 254 3.93 8.84 -20.25
CA SER A 254 4.23 9.11 -21.67
C SER A 254 5.26 8.09 -22.13
N ASP A 255 5.03 7.41 -23.25
CA ASP A 255 5.96 6.40 -23.77
C ASP A 255 6.28 5.26 -22.77
N ALA A 256 5.42 5.08 -21.76
CA ALA A 256 5.61 4.14 -20.66
C ALA A 256 5.69 2.68 -21.12
N ASP A 257 4.90 2.27 -22.13
CA ASP A 257 4.94 0.91 -22.68
C ASP A 257 6.32 0.57 -23.26
N ARG A 258 6.94 1.51 -23.99
CA ARG A 258 8.28 1.34 -24.54
C ARG A 258 9.31 1.28 -23.43
N VAL A 259 9.29 2.23 -22.50
CA VAL A 259 10.27 2.30 -21.40
C VAL A 259 10.18 1.07 -20.47
N ALA A 260 8.97 0.60 -20.17
CA ALA A 260 8.74 -0.57 -19.31
C ALA A 260 9.08 -1.91 -19.98
N THR A 261 9.28 -1.95 -21.30
CA THR A 261 9.66 -3.16 -22.06
C THR A 261 11.09 -3.10 -22.60
N ASP A 262 11.67 -1.91 -22.72
CA ASP A 262 13.08 -1.73 -23.11
C ASP A 262 14.01 -2.49 -22.17
N THR A 263 15.00 -3.17 -22.74
CA THR A 263 16.08 -3.78 -21.95
C THR A 263 16.93 -2.69 -21.29
N SER A 264 17.07 -2.74 -19.98
CA SER A 264 17.97 -1.91 -19.19
C SER A 264 18.47 -2.62 -17.95
N THR A 265 19.61 -2.17 -17.44
CA THR A 265 20.09 -2.55 -16.12
C THR A 265 19.45 -1.72 -15.00
N ILE A 266 19.58 -2.17 -13.75
CA ILE A 266 19.20 -1.42 -12.55
C ILE A 266 19.92 -0.07 -12.51
N ALA A 267 21.22 -0.05 -12.85
CA ALA A 267 22.01 1.17 -12.87
C ALA A 267 21.53 2.18 -13.93
N GLU A 268 21.21 1.73 -15.14
CA GLU A 268 20.64 2.59 -16.20
C GLU A 268 19.27 3.12 -15.80
N TRP A 269 18.45 2.28 -15.17
CA TRP A 269 17.15 2.69 -14.65
C TRP A 269 17.32 3.80 -13.61
N LYS A 270 18.09 3.56 -12.54
CA LYS A 270 18.37 4.55 -11.50
C LYS A 270 19.09 5.80 -12.02
N GLY A 271 19.86 5.66 -13.12
CA GLY A 271 20.49 6.76 -13.84
C GLY A 271 19.54 7.69 -14.60
N GLY A 272 18.22 7.43 -14.57
CA GLY A 272 17.20 8.33 -15.10
C GLY A 272 16.44 7.80 -16.31
N LYS A 273 16.69 6.57 -16.77
CA LYS A 273 15.97 6.01 -17.93
C LYS A 273 14.45 5.97 -17.74
N TYR A 274 14.00 5.78 -16.50
CA TYR A 274 12.58 5.78 -16.15
C TYR A 274 11.88 7.12 -16.49
N ALA A 275 12.61 8.24 -16.48
CA ALA A 275 12.04 9.57 -16.67
C ALA A 275 11.34 9.74 -18.02
N SER A 276 11.85 9.08 -19.07
CA SER A 276 11.23 9.09 -20.41
C SER A 276 9.87 8.39 -20.46
N GLY A 277 9.52 7.62 -19.43
CA GLY A 277 8.22 6.96 -19.28
C GLY A 277 7.13 7.89 -18.70
N MET A 278 7.49 9.11 -18.31
CA MET A 278 6.60 10.13 -17.79
C MET A 278 6.52 11.32 -18.76
N ALA A 279 5.44 12.09 -18.69
CA ALA A 279 5.27 13.27 -19.52
C ALA A 279 6.39 14.29 -19.24
N PRO A 280 7.00 14.91 -20.28
CA PRO A 280 8.11 15.85 -20.10
C PRO A 280 7.68 17.11 -19.35
N GLU A 281 6.42 17.52 -19.50
CA GLU A 281 5.81 18.61 -18.75
C GLU A 281 4.77 18.02 -17.80
N ASN A 282 4.85 18.39 -16.51
CA ASN A 282 3.97 17.88 -15.45
C ASN A 282 3.90 16.35 -15.37
N GLY A 283 5.00 15.64 -15.67
CA GLY A 283 5.08 14.17 -15.53
C GLY A 283 4.75 13.68 -14.13
N VAL A 284 5.04 14.50 -13.12
CA VAL A 284 4.59 14.32 -11.74
C VAL A 284 3.94 15.63 -11.27
N LYS A 285 2.75 15.54 -10.69
CA LYS A 285 2.01 16.66 -10.11
C LYS A 285 1.65 16.34 -8.65
N PRO A 286 2.27 16.99 -7.66
CA PRO A 286 1.89 16.83 -6.25
C PRO A 286 0.43 17.25 -6.00
N VAL A 287 -0.24 16.57 -5.08
CA VAL A 287 -1.58 16.92 -4.61
C VAL A 287 -1.45 17.87 -3.41
N PRO A 288 -1.98 19.11 -3.48
CA PRO A 288 -1.95 20.01 -2.35
C PRO A 288 -2.88 19.54 -1.24
N VAL A 289 -2.46 19.70 0.02
CA VAL A 289 -3.25 19.39 1.20
C VAL A 289 -3.67 20.67 1.89
N ASP A 290 -4.97 20.86 2.09
CA ASP A 290 -5.51 21.89 2.98
C ASP A 290 -5.52 21.35 4.42
N SER A 291 -4.62 21.86 5.26
CA SER A 291 -4.50 21.43 6.65
C SER A 291 -5.75 21.71 7.48
N ALA A 292 -6.44 22.83 7.25
CA ALA A 292 -7.64 23.18 8.01
C ALA A 292 -8.78 22.22 7.66
N ALA A 293 -9.03 22.00 6.38
CA ALA A 293 -10.05 21.05 5.93
C ALA A 293 -9.69 19.60 6.29
N THR A 294 -8.40 19.25 6.29
CA THR A 294 -7.92 17.94 6.73
C THR A 294 -8.21 17.70 8.21
N ASN A 295 -7.90 18.68 9.07
CA ASN A 295 -8.16 18.59 10.50
C ASN A 295 -9.65 18.61 10.82
N GLU A 296 -10.49 19.32 10.05
CA GLU A 296 -11.94 19.27 10.24
C GLU A 296 -12.54 17.93 9.80
N ARG A 297 -11.99 17.33 8.74
CA ARG A 297 -12.47 16.05 8.18
C ARG A 297 -11.88 14.82 8.87
N HIS A 298 -10.79 14.98 9.62
CA HIS A 298 -9.92 13.89 10.07
C HIS A 298 -9.33 13.06 8.91
N ALA A 299 -9.15 13.68 7.74
CA ALA A 299 -8.55 13.06 6.56
C ALA A 299 -8.17 14.09 5.47
N ALA A 300 -7.01 13.89 4.84
CA ALA A 300 -6.69 14.53 3.57
C ALA A 300 -7.67 14.04 2.50
N TYR A 301 -8.01 14.88 1.52
CA TYR A 301 -9.04 14.55 0.55
C TYR A 301 -8.56 14.68 -0.88
N LEU A 302 -8.95 13.70 -1.70
CA LEU A 302 -8.66 13.64 -3.12
C LEU A 302 -9.91 13.18 -3.87
N ASP A 303 -10.34 13.93 -4.89
CA ASP A 303 -11.43 13.52 -5.78
C ASP A 303 -10.85 13.22 -7.17
N ILE A 304 -10.80 11.94 -7.53
CA ILE A 304 -10.37 11.45 -8.86
C ILE A 304 -11.55 10.96 -9.71
N THR A 305 -12.78 11.29 -9.30
CA THR A 305 -13.99 11.06 -10.11
C THR A 305 -14.06 12.02 -11.31
N ALA A 306 -15.06 11.81 -12.17
CA ALA A 306 -15.37 12.74 -13.26
C ALA A 306 -15.67 14.19 -12.81
N ASN A 307 -16.01 14.43 -11.53
CA ASN A 307 -16.29 15.77 -10.99
C ASN A 307 -15.06 16.44 -10.37
N GLY A 308 -13.96 15.69 -10.18
CA GLY A 308 -12.70 16.18 -9.60
C GLY A 308 -11.56 16.20 -10.63
N GLU A 309 -10.36 15.81 -10.20
CA GLU A 309 -9.23 15.60 -11.09
C GLU A 309 -9.35 14.21 -11.74
N ARG A 310 -10.14 14.15 -12.80
CA ARG A 310 -10.42 12.89 -13.51
C ARG A 310 -9.13 12.23 -13.99
N ILE A 311 -8.87 11.03 -13.50
CA ILE A 311 -7.81 10.16 -14.02
C ILE A 311 -8.25 9.57 -15.36
N ALA A 312 -7.46 9.81 -16.41
CA ALA A 312 -7.60 9.11 -17.68
C ALA A 312 -7.05 7.67 -17.54
N PRO A 313 -7.89 6.62 -17.64
CA PRO A 313 -7.43 5.24 -17.43
C PRO A 313 -6.30 4.87 -18.39
N GLY A 314 -5.19 4.37 -17.83
CA GLY A 314 -4.00 4.00 -18.59
C GLY A 314 -3.13 5.18 -19.06
N GLU A 315 -3.49 6.42 -18.75
CA GLU A 315 -2.64 7.60 -19.00
C GLU A 315 -2.12 8.21 -17.70
N GLN A 316 -2.89 8.11 -16.62
CA GLN A 316 -2.53 8.68 -15.33
C GLN A 316 -2.72 7.66 -14.21
N THR A 317 -1.96 7.83 -13.13
CA THR A 317 -2.11 7.07 -11.88
C THR A 317 -1.97 8.02 -10.70
N ALA A 318 -2.87 7.92 -9.71
CA ALA A 318 -2.68 8.56 -8.41
C ALA A 318 -1.81 7.69 -7.51
N LEU A 319 -0.73 8.26 -6.99
CA LEU A 319 0.13 7.64 -5.98
C LEU A 319 -0.17 8.25 -4.63
N ILE A 320 -0.31 7.41 -3.61
CA ILE A 320 -0.67 7.82 -2.26
C ILE A 320 0.21 7.10 -1.25
N ASN A 321 1.06 7.87 -0.57
CA ASN A 321 1.74 7.41 0.62
C ASN A 321 0.86 7.77 1.82
N ALA A 322 0.32 6.75 2.48
CA ALA A 322 -0.64 6.86 3.56
C ALA A 322 -0.04 6.57 4.95
N ALA A 323 1.28 6.67 5.11
CA ALA A 323 1.97 6.45 6.39
C ALA A 323 1.47 7.42 7.48
N ILE A 324 0.84 6.87 8.52
CA ILE A 324 0.26 7.64 9.62
C ILE A 324 1.33 8.17 10.58
N MET A 325 2.36 7.35 10.83
CA MET A 325 3.49 7.74 11.65
C MET A 325 4.40 8.75 10.95
N ASP A 326 5.03 9.63 11.74
CA ASP A 326 6.24 10.34 11.34
C ASP A 326 7.51 9.52 11.66
N VAL A 327 8.68 10.07 11.35
CA VAL A 327 9.99 9.46 11.65
C VAL A 327 10.28 9.24 13.14
N LYS A 328 9.49 9.87 14.02
CA LYS A 328 9.57 9.69 15.47
C LYS A 328 8.51 8.72 15.99
N TYR A 329 7.82 8.00 15.10
CA TYR A 329 6.74 7.08 15.43
C TYR A 329 5.60 7.77 16.19
N ARG A 330 5.25 8.99 15.76
CA ARG A 330 4.07 9.70 16.27
C ARG A 330 2.99 9.72 15.18
N PRO A 331 1.72 9.38 15.49
CA PRO A 331 0.66 9.28 14.49
C PRO A 331 0.12 10.67 14.15
N VAL A 332 0.89 11.45 13.38
CA VAL A 332 0.61 12.87 13.10
C VAL A 332 0.03 13.12 11.72
N ASN A 333 0.22 12.17 10.79
CA ASN A 333 -0.25 12.31 9.42
C ASN A 333 -1.73 11.91 9.31
N ALA A 334 -2.43 12.52 8.35
CA ALA A 334 -3.83 12.22 8.11
C ALA A 334 -4.01 10.96 7.26
N PRO A 335 -5.07 10.18 7.48
CA PRO A 335 -5.58 9.26 6.47
C PRO A 335 -5.86 10.00 5.15
N TRP A 336 -5.85 9.25 4.05
CA TRP A 336 -6.32 9.74 2.75
C TRP A 336 -7.75 9.26 2.48
N LEU A 337 -8.66 10.20 2.25
CA LEU A 337 -10.02 9.94 1.79
C LEU A 337 -10.11 10.25 0.29
N VAL A 338 -10.30 9.21 -0.52
CA VAL A 338 -10.29 9.29 -1.97
C VAL A 338 -11.68 8.95 -2.52
N ASP A 339 -12.26 9.87 -3.29
CA ASP A 339 -13.43 9.59 -4.10
C ASP A 339 -12.97 9.16 -5.50
N MET A 340 -13.41 7.99 -5.97
CA MET A 340 -13.03 7.46 -7.29
C MET A 340 -14.17 6.72 -8.00
N ASP A 341 -14.15 6.72 -9.33
CA ASP A 341 -15.11 5.99 -10.15
C ASP A 341 -14.58 4.58 -10.46
N LEU A 342 -15.21 3.56 -9.90
CA LEU A 342 -14.81 2.15 -10.06
C LEU A 342 -15.79 1.37 -10.93
N PRO A 343 -15.35 0.33 -11.66
CA PRO A 343 -16.24 -0.48 -12.50
C PRO A 343 -17.40 -1.09 -11.70
N SER A 344 -18.61 -1.02 -12.23
CA SER A 344 -19.73 -1.84 -11.75
C SER A 344 -19.87 -3.07 -12.64
N ARG A 345 -19.94 -4.27 -12.06
CA ARG A 345 -20.33 -5.49 -12.79
C ARG A 345 -21.75 -5.84 -12.36
N SER A 346 -22.69 -5.63 -13.27
CA SER A 346 -24.09 -6.05 -13.15
C SER A 346 -24.24 -7.55 -13.22
#